data_AF-A0A7J3C8D8-F1
#
_entry.id   AF-A0A7J3C8D8-F1
#
_cell.length_a   1.000
_cell.length_b   1.000
_cell.length_c   1.000
_cell.angle_alpha   90.00
_cell.angle_beta   90.00
_cell.angle_gamma   90.00
#
_symmetry.space_group_name_H-M   'P 1'
#
loop_
_entity.id
_entity.type
_entity.pdbx_description
1 polymer ?
#
loop_
_entity_poly.entity_id
_entity_poly.type
_entity_poly.pdbx_seq_one_letter_code
_entity_poly.pdbx_strand_id
1 'polypeptide(L)'
;MKSMEARKIGSVFEEIWDMKGDFILDRVKKDRLQLDRLLLKAIGIKDPDSFLSTYYQSVVKIVKERLDKAASLKTTKSGKSKESLGKVADEIIKKLDIKTFPDDYVNDYTEEKIHIENGNRITLGSDLSGFFITVDDRRYYYHDNATAQYVYYCLLNGREDINIAIDVTKAIKDYQEDINRWKRKMEEEVENTTNNEETRSRLLKMCRNKLRFLGF
;
A
#
# COMPACT_ATOMS: atom_id res chain seq x y z
N MET A 1 -28.26 -26.44 -33.21
CA MET A 1 -27.43 -25.76 -32.18
C MET A 1 -26.92 -26.81 -31.20
N LYS A 2 -25.62 -26.86 -30.88
CA LYS A 2 -25.08 -27.79 -29.86
C LYS A 2 -25.62 -27.42 -28.46
N SER A 3 -26.02 -28.41 -27.65
CA SER A 3 -26.54 -28.20 -26.29
C SER A 3 -25.50 -27.48 -25.40
N MET A 4 -25.98 -26.74 -24.39
CA MET A 4 -25.11 -26.01 -23.46
C MET A 4 -24.10 -26.91 -22.74
N GLU A 5 -24.45 -28.18 -22.51
CA GLU A 5 -23.64 -29.16 -21.78
C GLU A 5 -22.37 -29.55 -22.56
N ALA A 6 -22.40 -29.45 -23.89
CA ALA A 6 -21.28 -29.83 -24.75
C ALA A 6 -20.18 -28.75 -24.87
N ARG A 7 -20.31 -27.62 -24.16
CA ARG A 7 -19.34 -26.51 -24.27
C ARG A 7 -18.28 -26.59 -23.19
N LYS A 8 -17.04 -26.30 -23.58
CA LYS A 8 -15.92 -26.14 -22.65
C LYS A 8 -16.24 -24.97 -21.71
N ILE A 9 -16.26 -25.24 -20.41
CA ILE A 9 -16.36 -24.21 -19.36
C ILE A 9 -15.23 -23.20 -19.61
N GLY A 10 -15.59 -21.93 -19.77
CA GLY A 10 -14.63 -20.86 -20.11
C GLY A 10 -14.79 -20.26 -21.51
N SER A 11 -15.37 -20.99 -22.48
CA SER A 11 -15.47 -20.49 -23.87
C SER A 11 -16.32 -19.22 -24.01
N VAL A 12 -17.27 -19.01 -23.09
CA VAL A 12 -18.08 -17.79 -23.04
C VAL A 12 -17.24 -16.55 -22.73
N PHE A 13 -16.20 -16.69 -21.90
CA PHE A 13 -15.31 -15.58 -21.57
C PHE A 13 -14.38 -15.26 -22.73
N GLU A 14 -13.97 -16.26 -23.52
CA GLU A 14 -13.21 -16.05 -24.77
C GLU A 14 -14.07 -15.40 -25.87
N GLU A 15 -15.36 -15.76 -25.98
CA GLU A 15 -16.30 -15.08 -26.90
C GLU A 15 -16.52 -13.60 -26.54
N ILE A 16 -16.54 -13.27 -25.24
CA ILE A 16 -16.63 -11.88 -24.75
C ILE A 16 -15.30 -11.12 -24.97
N TRP A 17 -14.18 -11.84 -24.92
CA TRP A 17 -12.83 -11.29 -25.07
C TRP A 17 -12.53 -10.74 -26.48
N ASP A 18 -13.02 -11.40 -27.53
CA ASP A 18 -12.77 -10.98 -28.93
C ASP A 18 -13.63 -9.78 -29.39
N MET A 19 -14.44 -9.20 -28.49
CA MET A 19 -15.25 -8.03 -28.79
C MET A 19 -14.37 -6.77 -28.82
N LYS A 20 -13.78 -6.45 -29.97
CA LYS A 20 -13.31 -5.09 -30.25
C LYS A 20 -14.53 -4.15 -30.34
N GLY A 21 -14.59 -3.15 -29.45
CA GLY A 21 -15.61 -2.09 -29.43
C GLY A 21 -16.50 -2.10 -28.17
N ASP A 22 -17.36 -1.08 -28.06
CA ASP A 22 -18.34 -0.97 -26.98
C ASP A 22 -19.36 -2.12 -27.04
N PHE A 23 -19.78 -2.59 -25.87
CA PHE A 23 -20.75 -3.68 -25.76
C PHE A 23 -22.12 -3.26 -26.29
N ILE A 24 -22.72 -4.11 -27.13
CA ILE A 24 -24.07 -3.97 -27.69
C ILE A 24 -24.88 -5.22 -27.34
N LEU A 25 -26.12 -5.04 -26.86
CA LEU A 25 -26.99 -6.13 -26.41
C LEU A 25 -27.20 -7.23 -27.47
N ASP A 26 -27.28 -6.83 -28.74
CA ASP A 26 -27.52 -7.72 -29.89
C ASP A 26 -26.44 -8.78 -30.10
N ARG A 27 -25.28 -8.62 -29.47
CA ARG A 27 -24.19 -9.59 -29.51
C ARG A 27 -24.39 -10.74 -28.51
N VAL A 28 -25.32 -10.60 -27.55
CA VAL A 28 -25.70 -11.70 -26.64
C VAL A 28 -26.65 -12.65 -27.37
N LYS A 29 -26.48 -13.96 -27.16
CA LYS A 29 -27.34 -14.97 -27.80
C LYS A 29 -28.80 -14.78 -27.35
N LYS A 30 -29.72 -14.90 -28.32
CA LYS A 30 -31.16 -14.60 -28.15
C LYS A 30 -31.83 -15.45 -27.08
N ASP A 31 -31.43 -16.72 -26.94
CA ASP A 31 -31.92 -17.65 -25.91
C ASP A 31 -31.60 -17.16 -24.49
N ARG A 32 -30.38 -16.67 -24.27
CA ARG A 32 -29.95 -16.10 -22.98
C ARG A 32 -30.64 -14.79 -22.67
N LEU A 33 -30.73 -13.89 -23.65
CA LEU A 33 -31.47 -12.64 -23.50
C LEU A 33 -32.93 -12.88 -23.13
N GLN A 34 -33.58 -13.90 -23.71
CA GLN A 34 -34.94 -14.26 -23.35
C GLN A 34 -35.05 -14.73 -21.90
N LEU A 35 -34.14 -15.59 -21.44
CA LEU A 35 -34.09 -16.02 -20.05
C LEU A 35 -33.88 -14.83 -19.10
N ASP A 36 -32.89 -13.98 -19.39
CA ASP A 36 -32.57 -12.81 -18.57
C ASP A 36 -33.75 -11.85 -18.48
N ARG A 37 -34.40 -11.54 -19.61
CA ARG A 37 -35.62 -10.71 -19.65
C ARG A 37 -36.73 -11.29 -18.79
N LEU A 38 -36.92 -12.62 -18.82
CA LEU A 38 -37.96 -13.30 -18.07
C LEU A 38 -37.68 -13.26 -16.56
N LEU A 39 -36.42 -13.48 -16.17
CA LEU A 39 -35.96 -13.33 -14.78
C LEU A 39 -36.13 -11.90 -14.29
N LEU A 40 -35.71 -10.90 -15.07
CA LEU A 40 -35.82 -9.49 -14.71
C LEU A 40 -37.28 -9.03 -14.56
N LYS A 41 -38.18 -9.52 -15.42
CA LYS A 41 -39.62 -9.28 -15.26
C LYS A 41 -40.18 -9.95 -14.00
N ALA A 42 -39.74 -11.17 -13.68
CA ALA A 42 -40.20 -11.90 -12.49
C ALA A 42 -39.81 -11.19 -11.19
N ILE A 43 -38.67 -10.49 -11.16
CA ILE A 43 -38.22 -9.68 -10.01
C ILE A 43 -38.76 -8.24 -10.05
N GLY A 44 -39.64 -7.90 -11.00
CA GLY A 44 -40.34 -6.61 -11.05
C GLY A 44 -39.69 -5.51 -11.88
N ILE A 45 -38.67 -5.79 -12.70
CA ILE A 45 -38.10 -4.79 -13.61
C ILE A 45 -39.02 -4.60 -14.81
N LYS A 46 -39.58 -3.40 -14.94
CA LYS A 46 -40.51 -3.01 -16.03
C LYS A 46 -39.85 -2.94 -17.40
N ASP A 47 -38.60 -2.45 -17.46
CA ASP A 47 -37.80 -2.37 -18.68
C ASP A 47 -36.50 -3.17 -18.55
N PRO A 48 -36.53 -4.48 -18.87
CA PRO A 48 -35.36 -5.33 -18.81
C PRO A 48 -34.24 -4.90 -19.76
N ASP A 49 -34.53 -4.30 -20.91
CA ASP A 49 -33.51 -4.05 -21.94
C ASP A 49 -32.62 -2.85 -21.57
N SER A 50 -33.23 -1.80 -21.00
CA SER A 50 -32.48 -0.68 -20.42
C SER A 50 -31.57 -1.14 -19.27
N PHE A 51 -32.08 -2.02 -18.40
CA PHE A 51 -31.28 -2.60 -17.32
C PHE A 51 -30.13 -3.45 -17.85
N LEU A 52 -30.41 -4.36 -18.79
CA LEU A 52 -29.41 -5.28 -19.35
C LEU A 52 -28.30 -4.53 -20.08
N SER A 53 -28.62 -3.45 -20.81
CA SER A 53 -27.60 -2.68 -21.55
C SER A 53 -26.55 -2.08 -20.60
N THR A 54 -27.01 -1.49 -19.51
CA THR A 54 -26.14 -0.90 -18.48
C THR A 54 -25.40 -1.98 -17.68
N TYR A 55 -26.11 -3.05 -17.31
CA TYR A 55 -25.58 -4.11 -16.46
C TYR A 55 -24.49 -4.91 -17.18
N TYR A 56 -24.75 -5.34 -18.42
CA TYR A 56 -23.76 -6.08 -19.19
C TYR A 56 -22.52 -5.24 -19.48
N GLN A 57 -22.66 -3.95 -19.80
CA GLN A 57 -21.50 -3.06 -19.97
C GLN A 57 -20.63 -3.01 -18.71
N SER A 58 -21.27 -2.88 -17.54
CA SER A 58 -20.59 -2.84 -16.25
C SER A 58 -19.86 -4.16 -15.96
N VAL A 59 -20.51 -5.29 -16.19
CA VAL A 59 -19.91 -6.62 -16.01
C VAL A 59 -18.74 -6.84 -16.96
N VAL A 60 -18.89 -6.49 -18.23
CA VAL A 60 -17.83 -6.61 -19.25
C VAL A 60 -16.63 -5.74 -18.87
N LYS A 61 -16.86 -4.51 -18.40
CA LYS A 61 -15.79 -3.62 -17.93
C LYS A 61 -15.01 -4.24 -16.76
N ILE A 62 -15.73 -4.74 -15.74
CA ILE A 62 -15.11 -5.37 -14.56
C ILE A 62 -14.31 -6.62 -14.98
N VAL A 63 -14.86 -7.45 -15.85
CA VAL A 63 -14.19 -8.66 -16.35
C VAL A 63 -12.96 -8.28 -17.15
N LYS A 64 -13.03 -7.28 -18.02
CA LYS A 64 -11.90 -6.77 -18.81
C LYS A 64 -10.79 -6.24 -17.92
N GLU A 65 -11.10 -5.38 -16.94
CA GLU A 65 -10.11 -4.88 -15.97
C GLU A 65 -9.42 -6.00 -15.20
N ARG A 66 -10.16 -7.04 -14.78
CA ARG A 66 -9.60 -8.20 -14.08
C ARG A 66 -8.72 -9.07 -14.98
N LEU A 67 -9.12 -9.26 -16.23
CA LEU A 67 -8.37 -10.06 -17.20
C LEU A 67 -7.12 -9.32 -17.71
N ASP A 68 -7.17 -8.02 -17.96
CA ASP A 68 -6.00 -7.22 -18.34
C ASP A 68 -4.95 -7.22 -17.21
N LYS A 69 -5.40 -7.12 -15.95
CA LYS A 69 -4.55 -7.34 -14.77
C LYS A 69 -3.99 -8.76 -14.71
N ALA A 70 -4.78 -9.78 -15.03
CA ALA A 70 -4.30 -11.16 -15.05
C ALA A 70 -3.32 -11.45 -16.21
N ALA A 71 -3.48 -10.79 -17.36
CA ALA A 71 -2.62 -10.91 -18.53
C ALA A 71 -1.27 -10.22 -18.31
N SER A 72 -1.27 -9.02 -17.69
CA SER A 72 -0.04 -8.35 -17.27
C SER A 72 0.76 -9.15 -16.24
N LEU A 73 0.08 -9.99 -15.46
CA LEU A 73 0.71 -10.93 -14.53
C LEU A 73 1.27 -12.21 -15.22
N LYS A 74 0.73 -12.64 -16.37
CA LYS A 74 1.13 -13.92 -17.01
C LYS A 74 2.43 -13.86 -17.82
N THR A 75 2.92 -12.68 -18.21
CA THR A 75 4.19 -12.52 -18.95
C THR A 75 5.44 -12.64 -18.07
N THR A 76 5.29 -12.95 -16.77
CA THR A 76 6.40 -13.12 -15.82
C THR A 76 6.51 -14.55 -15.29
N LYS A 77 6.87 -15.51 -16.15
CA LYS A 77 7.44 -16.81 -15.73
C LYS A 77 8.84 -16.87 -16.33
N SER A 78 9.94 -17.09 -15.63
CA SER A 78 10.22 -17.73 -14.34
C SER A 78 11.54 -17.13 -13.80
N GLY A 79 11.67 -16.96 -12.47
CA GLY A 79 12.89 -16.45 -11.82
C GLY A 79 12.84 -15.02 -11.24
N LYS A 80 11.80 -14.21 -11.52
CA LYS A 80 11.72 -12.76 -11.18
C LYS A 80 10.75 -12.36 -10.05
N SER A 81 10.14 -13.31 -9.33
CA SER A 81 9.03 -12.99 -8.40
C SER A 81 9.43 -12.25 -7.12
N LYS A 82 10.68 -12.38 -6.65
CA LYS A 82 11.18 -11.60 -5.50
C LYS A 82 11.54 -10.16 -5.90
N GLU A 83 12.00 -9.98 -7.14
CA GLU A 83 12.39 -8.69 -7.70
C GLU A 83 11.16 -7.82 -8.05
N SER A 84 10.02 -8.44 -8.43
CA SER A 84 8.80 -7.69 -8.74
C SER A 84 8.14 -7.06 -7.50
N LEU A 85 7.96 -7.82 -6.42
CA LEU A 85 7.39 -7.28 -5.18
C LEU A 85 8.30 -6.25 -4.52
N GLY A 86 9.62 -6.39 -4.68
CA GLY A 86 10.61 -5.39 -4.25
C GLY A 86 10.40 -4.05 -4.92
N LYS A 87 10.24 -4.05 -6.24
CA LYS A 87 9.97 -2.84 -7.04
C LYS A 87 8.61 -2.22 -6.71
N VAL A 88 7.59 -3.04 -6.54
CA VAL A 88 6.26 -2.57 -6.11
C VAL A 88 6.34 -1.88 -4.75
N ALA A 89 7.08 -2.47 -3.79
CA ALA A 89 7.31 -1.82 -2.50
C ALA A 89 8.07 -0.48 -2.65
N ASP A 90 9.07 -0.40 -3.53
CA ASP A 90 9.77 0.86 -3.80
C ASP A 90 8.85 1.93 -4.40
N GLU A 91 7.97 1.57 -5.33
CA GLU A 91 6.98 2.47 -5.90
C GLU A 91 6.00 2.99 -4.85
N ILE A 92 5.52 2.11 -3.96
CA ILE A 92 4.65 2.49 -2.84
C ILE A 92 5.38 3.48 -1.92
N ILE A 93 6.62 3.17 -1.52
CA ILE A 93 7.42 4.05 -0.65
C ILE A 93 7.65 5.42 -1.29
N LYS A 94 7.96 5.47 -2.59
CA LYS A 94 8.14 6.73 -3.32
C LYS A 94 6.89 7.61 -3.28
N LYS A 95 5.69 7.03 -3.31
CA LYS A 95 4.43 7.80 -3.21
C LYS A 95 4.19 8.39 -1.82
N LEU A 96 4.87 7.91 -0.78
CA LEU A 96 4.65 8.38 0.59
C LEU A 96 5.22 9.78 0.82
N ASP A 97 6.20 10.20 0.01
CA ASP A 97 6.90 11.49 0.15
C ASP A 97 7.42 11.67 1.58
N ILE A 98 8.39 10.82 1.94
CA ILE A 98 8.92 10.72 3.30
C ILE A 98 9.89 11.88 3.52
N LYS A 99 9.61 12.65 4.56
CA LYS A 99 10.47 13.74 5.03
C LYS A 99 11.55 13.20 5.96
N THR A 100 12.65 13.92 6.04
CA THR A 100 13.85 13.60 6.81
C THR A 100 13.85 14.36 8.12
N PHE A 101 14.09 13.65 9.22
CA PHE A 101 14.24 14.25 10.54
C PHE A 101 15.72 14.44 10.90
N PRO A 102 16.12 15.56 11.54
CA PRO A 102 15.29 16.69 11.97
C PRO A 102 15.08 17.77 10.88
N ASP A 103 15.79 17.67 9.76
CA ASP A 103 15.96 18.75 8.77
C ASP A 103 14.65 19.36 8.25
N ASP A 104 13.61 18.54 8.01
CA ASP A 104 12.31 19.03 7.51
C ASP A 104 11.37 19.53 8.62
N TYR A 105 11.80 19.47 9.89
CA TYR A 105 10.96 19.76 11.07
C TYR A 105 11.54 20.83 11.99
N VAL A 106 12.83 21.15 11.86
CA VAL A 106 13.55 22.06 12.76
C VAL A 106 14.23 23.16 11.98
N ASN A 107 13.90 24.41 12.29
CA ASN A 107 14.52 25.60 11.69
C ASN A 107 15.59 26.23 12.59
N ASP A 108 15.44 26.09 13.91
CA ASP A 108 16.28 26.75 14.90
C ASP A 108 16.82 25.75 15.92
N TYR A 109 18.11 25.91 16.24
CA TYR A 109 18.85 25.02 17.14
C TYR A 109 19.44 25.80 18.31
N THR A 110 19.63 25.11 19.42
CA THR A 110 20.45 25.56 20.54
C THR A 110 21.94 25.43 20.19
N GLU A 111 22.82 25.93 21.08
CA GLU A 111 24.27 25.73 20.95
C GLU A 111 24.71 24.30 21.33
N GLU A 112 23.82 23.51 21.91
CA GLU A 112 24.11 22.15 22.35
C GLU A 112 24.26 21.19 21.16
N LYS A 113 25.36 20.43 21.19
CA LYS A 113 25.71 19.43 20.18
C LYS A 113 26.03 18.11 20.83
N ILE A 114 25.46 17.05 20.27
CA ILE A 114 25.64 15.68 20.73
C ILE A 114 26.22 14.88 19.57
N HIS A 115 27.28 14.13 19.84
CA HIS A 115 27.84 13.17 18.90
C HIS A 115 27.64 11.75 19.43
N ILE A 116 26.99 10.90 18.63
CA ILE A 116 26.78 9.48 18.93
C ILE A 116 27.06 8.69 17.66
N GLU A 117 28.01 7.75 17.74
CA GLU A 117 28.31 6.81 16.66
C GLU A 117 27.06 6.03 16.26
N ASN A 118 26.78 5.90 14.96
CA ASN A 118 25.66 5.08 14.50
C ASN A 118 25.84 3.61 14.92
N GLY A 119 24.72 2.96 15.20
CA GLY A 119 24.67 1.54 15.52
C GLY A 119 23.52 0.82 14.84
N ASN A 120 23.52 -0.51 14.90
CA ASN A 120 22.50 -1.33 14.24
C ASN A 120 21.24 -1.49 15.08
N ARG A 121 21.35 -1.36 16.39
CA ARG A 121 20.25 -1.50 17.34
C ARG A 121 20.11 -0.24 18.16
N ILE A 122 19.11 0.57 17.81
CA ILE A 122 18.81 1.81 18.52
C ILE A 122 17.47 1.61 19.25
N THR A 123 17.45 1.81 20.56
CA THR A 123 16.23 1.68 21.37
C THR A 123 16.12 2.81 22.40
N LEU A 124 14.93 3.37 22.55
CA LEU A 124 14.59 4.31 23.61
C LEU A 124 14.07 3.55 24.84
N GLY A 125 14.52 3.91 26.04
CA GLY A 125 14.08 3.31 27.29
C GLY A 125 14.12 4.29 28.45
N SER A 126 13.64 3.83 29.60
CA SER A 126 13.74 4.55 30.87
C SER A 126 13.98 3.60 32.02
N ASP A 127 14.68 4.08 33.03
CA ASP A 127 14.90 3.39 34.30
C ASP A 127 14.92 4.41 35.45
N LEU A 128 15.32 3.97 36.65
CA LEU A 128 15.38 4.85 37.83
C LEU A 128 16.41 5.99 37.69
N SER A 129 17.36 5.88 36.76
CA SER A 129 18.38 6.89 36.47
C SER A 129 17.95 7.90 35.41
N GLY A 130 16.82 7.69 34.74
CA GLY A 130 16.24 8.63 33.79
C GLY A 130 15.87 8.00 32.46
N PHE A 131 15.83 8.82 31.41
CA PHE A 131 15.57 8.38 30.04
C PHE A 131 16.90 8.07 29.36
N PHE A 132 16.95 7.02 28.54
CA PHE A 132 18.17 6.66 27.85
C PHE A 132 17.91 6.14 26.45
N ILE A 133 18.91 6.32 25.59
CA ILE A 133 19.00 5.68 24.29
C ILE A 133 20.09 4.62 24.38
N THR A 134 19.75 3.39 23.99
CA THR A 134 20.75 2.35 23.76
C THR A 134 21.10 2.31 22.29
N VAL A 135 22.38 2.45 21.97
CA VAL A 135 22.94 2.21 20.64
C VAL A 135 23.88 1.00 20.74
N ASP A 136 23.45 -0.10 20.13
CA ASP A 136 24.01 -1.44 20.29
C ASP A 136 24.08 -1.85 21.77
N ASP A 137 25.23 -1.65 22.42
CA ASP A 137 25.46 -2.02 23.82
C ASP A 137 25.79 -0.80 24.72
N ARG A 138 25.76 0.42 24.17
CA ARG A 138 26.05 1.67 24.91
C ARG A 138 24.78 2.43 25.25
N ARG A 139 24.66 2.92 26.48
CA ARG A 139 23.55 3.76 26.94
C ARG A 139 23.97 5.22 27.06
N TYR A 140 23.14 6.11 26.51
CA TYR A 140 23.26 7.56 26.62
C TYR A 140 22.05 8.07 27.41
N TYR A 141 22.29 8.66 28.57
CA TYR A 141 21.25 9.14 29.47
C TYR A 141 20.92 10.61 29.24
N TYR A 142 19.64 10.95 29.40
CA TYR A 142 19.08 12.27 29.23
C TYR A 142 18.19 12.64 30.42
N HIS A 143 18.16 13.92 30.75
CA HIS A 143 17.39 14.44 31.87
C HIS A 143 15.87 14.41 31.63
N ASP A 144 15.44 14.49 30.37
CA ASP A 144 14.03 14.52 30.01
C ASP A 144 13.74 13.60 28.80
N ASN A 145 12.49 13.16 28.73
CA ASN A 145 12.03 12.24 27.69
C ASN A 145 12.01 12.88 26.30
N ALA A 146 11.74 14.19 26.21
CA ALA A 146 11.59 14.85 24.92
C ALA A 146 12.95 14.91 24.22
N THR A 147 14.01 15.32 24.91
CA THR A 147 15.38 15.31 24.39
C THR A 147 15.82 13.90 24.00
N ALA A 148 15.57 12.90 24.86
CA ALA A 148 15.90 11.51 24.54
C ALA A 148 15.17 11.02 23.27
N GLN A 149 13.89 11.35 23.13
CA GLN A 149 13.08 10.97 21.98
C GLN A 149 13.51 11.69 20.69
N TYR A 150 13.92 12.95 20.80
CA TYR A 150 14.47 13.73 19.67
C TYR A 150 15.75 13.12 19.13
N VAL A 151 16.72 12.89 20.01
CA VAL A 151 18.01 12.28 19.64
C VAL A 151 17.76 10.86 19.08
N TYR A 152 16.83 10.11 19.67
CA TYR A 152 16.43 8.80 19.17
C TYR A 152 15.95 8.87 17.71
N TYR A 153 15.08 9.82 17.36
CA TYR A 153 14.64 10.00 15.98
C TYR A 153 15.76 10.47 15.05
N CYS A 154 16.65 11.35 15.49
CA CYS A 154 17.84 11.73 14.72
C CYS A 154 18.71 10.51 14.37
N LEU A 155 19.01 9.67 15.37
CA LEU A 155 19.81 8.46 15.20
C LEU A 155 19.14 7.44 14.28
N LEU A 156 17.82 7.27 14.39
CA LEU A 156 17.09 6.41 13.47
C LEU A 156 17.21 6.90 12.02
N ASN A 157 17.27 8.21 11.79
CA ASN A 157 17.50 8.82 10.48
C ASN A 157 18.99 8.88 10.08
N GLY A 158 19.87 8.19 10.83
CA GLY A 158 21.30 8.05 10.54
C GLY A 158 22.14 9.29 10.83
N ARG A 159 21.67 10.20 11.70
CA ARG A 159 22.40 11.39 12.13
C ARG A 159 23.25 11.10 13.36
N GLU A 160 24.57 11.21 13.22
CA GLU A 160 25.53 11.02 14.32
C GLU A 160 25.81 12.33 15.06
N ASP A 161 25.94 13.42 14.30
CA ASP A 161 26.09 14.78 14.81
C ASP A 161 24.71 15.43 14.92
N ILE A 162 24.27 15.68 16.15
CA ILE A 162 22.92 16.10 16.47
C ILE A 162 22.96 17.47 17.13
N ASN A 163 22.41 18.48 16.46
CA ASN A 163 22.09 19.77 17.07
C ASN A 163 20.71 19.67 17.73
N ILE A 164 20.60 20.14 18.97
CA ILE A 164 19.32 20.11 19.71
C ILE A 164 18.43 21.27 19.26
N ALA A 165 17.23 20.94 18.80
CA ALA A 165 16.21 21.92 18.41
C ALA A 165 15.83 22.82 19.59
N ILE A 166 15.47 24.09 19.33
CA ILE A 166 14.90 24.95 20.38
C ILE A 166 13.55 24.41 20.86
N ASP A 167 12.70 23.95 19.93
CA ASP A 167 11.39 23.35 20.22
C ASP A 167 11.37 21.87 19.85
N VAL A 168 12.03 21.07 20.70
CA VAL A 168 12.09 19.62 20.58
C VAL A 168 10.68 18.98 20.54
N THR A 169 9.77 19.49 21.38
CA THR A 169 8.44 18.90 21.54
C THR A 169 7.61 19.03 20.26
N LYS A 170 7.64 20.21 19.63
CA LYS A 170 6.98 20.44 18.35
C LYS A 170 7.56 19.56 17.25
N ALA A 171 8.90 19.51 17.13
CA ALA A 171 9.56 18.70 16.11
C ALA A 171 9.16 17.21 16.22
N ILE A 172 9.17 16.66 17.44
CA ILE A 172 8.72 15.29 17.71
C ILE A 172 7.27 15.09 17.31
N LYS A 173 6.39 16.01 17.71
CA LYS A 173 4.95 15.90 17.45
C LYS A 173 4.67 15.90 15.95
N ASP A 174 5.20 16.87 15.21
CA ASP A 174 5.00 17.01 13.77
C ASP A 174 5.55 15.77 13.03
N TYR A 175 6.69 15.23 13.49
CA TYR A 175 7.26 14.00 12.93
C TYR A 175 6.41 12.76 13.20
N GLN A 176 5.87 12.61 14.42
CA GLN A 176 4.97 11.50 14.76
C GLN A 176 3.66 11.54 13.96
N GLU A 177 3.10 12.73 13.76
CA GLU A 177 1.92 12.92 12.89
C GLU A 177 2.21 12.47 11.47
N ASP A 178 3.38 12.83 10.93
CA ASP A 178 3.83 12.40 9.61
C ASP A 178 4.09 10.89 9.53
N ILE A 179 4.71 10.27 10.53
CA ILE A 179 4.86 8.80 10.62
C ILE A 179 3.51 8.09 10.58
N ASN A 180 2.53 8.58 11.35
CA ASN A 180 1.19 8.00 11.38
C ASN A 180 0.47 8.17 10.03
N ARG A 181 0.64 9.33 9.39
CA ARG A 181 0.12 9.56 8.03
C ARG A 181 0.74 8.62 7.02
N TRP A 182 2.07 8.44 7.04
CA TRP A 182 2.77 7.52 6.15
C TRP A 182 2.40 6.06 6.40
N LYS A 183 2.21 5.65 7.66
CA LYS A 183 1.66 4.33 8.05
C LYS A 183 0.34 4.07 7.35
N ARG A 184 -0.63 4.97 7.51
CA ARG A 184 -1.97 4.83 6.91
C ARG A 184 -1.91 4.82 5.38
N LYS A 185 -1.17 5.77 4.79
CA LYS A 185 -1.05 5.87 3.33
C LYS A 185 -0.35 4.64 2.73
N MET A 186 0.64 4.06 3.42
CA MET A 186 1.26 2.81 2.99
C MET A 186 0.26 1.66 2.97
N GLU A 187 -0.56 1.52 4.03
CA GLU A 187 -1.56 0.47 4.11
C GLU A 187 -2.62 0.62 3.01
N GLU A 188 -3.10 1.83 2.77
CA GLU A 188 -4.02 2.16 1.66
C GLU A 188 -3.41 1.84 0.28
N GLU A 189 -2.15 2.21 0.04
CA GLU A 189 -1.46 1.91 -1.23
C GLU A 189 -1.26 0.40 -1.44
N VAL A 190 -0.95 -0.35 -0.39
CA VAL A 190 -0.82 -1.82 -0.49
C VAL A 190 -2.19 -2.46 -0.75
N GLU A 191 -3.26 -2.00 -0.09
CA GLU A 191 -4.63 -2.45 -0.36
C GLU A 191 -5.05 -2.21 -1.81
N ASN A 192 -4.79 -1.02 -2.34
CA ASN A 192 -5.08 -0.67 -3.72
C ASN A 192 -4.27 -1.48 -4.74
N THR A 193 -3.13 -2.03 -4.32
CA THR A 193 -2.24 -2.82 -5.18
C THR A 193 -2.71 -4.27 -5.33
N THR A 194 -3.23 -4.91 -4.28
CA THR A 194 -3.59 -6.33 -4.31
C THR A 194 -4.73 -6.70 -3.35
N ASN A 195 -5.65 -7.53 -3.84
CA ASN A 195 -6.71 -8.14 -3.02
C ASN A 195 -6.31 -9.53 -2.46
N ASN A 196 -5.10 -10.00 -2.75
CA ASN A 196 -4.59 -11.27 -2.22
C ASN A 196 -3.91 -11.04 -0.86
N GLU A 197 -4.45 -11.65 0.19
CA GLU A 197 -4.01 -11.47 1.58
C GLU A 197 -2.54 -11.84 1.83
N GLU A 198 -2.06 -12.94 1.23
CA GLU A 198 -0.66 -13.36 1.37
C GLU A 198 0.30 -12.35 0.73
N THR A 199 -0.10 -11.80 -0.42
CA THR A 199 0.68 -10.79 -1.15
C THR A 199 0.66 -9.45 -0.41
N ARG A 200 -0.50 -9.06 0.14
CA ARG A 200 -0.68 -7.88 0.98
C ARG A 200 0.24 -7.93 2.20
N SER A 201 0.20 -9.05 2.94
CA SER A 201 1.05 -9.28 4.11
C SER A 201 2.54 -9.21 3.76
N ARG A 202 2.96 -9.82 2.65
CA ARG A 202 4.34 -9.75 2.16
C ARG A 202 4.76 -8.33 1.79
N LEU A 203 3.93 -7.57 1.07
CA LEU A 203 4.23 -6.19 0.69
C LEU A 203 4.34 -5.28 1.90
N LEU A 204 3.40 -5.36 2.86
CA LEU A 204 3.48 -4.61 4.11
C LEU A 204 4.78 -4.91 4.87
N LYS A 205 5.13 -6.19 4.98
CA LYS A 205 6.40 -6.60 5.62
C LYS A 205 7.61 -6.01 4.89
N MET A 206 7.61 -6.00 3.56
CA MET A 206 8.70 -5.41 2.76
C MET A 206 8.79 -3.89 2.93
N CYS A 207 7.66 -3.18 2.87
CA CYS A 207 7.62 -1.74 3.07
C CYS A 207 8.10 -1.36 4.47
N ARG A 208 7.61 -2.04 5.52
CA ARG A 208 8.04 -1.81 6.91
C ARG A 208 9.54 -2.07 7.10
N ASN A 209 10.08 -3.15 6.51
CA ASN A 209 11.51 -3.43 6.57
C ASN A 209 12.36 -2.35 5.89
N LYS A 210 11.91 -1.83 4.75
CA LYS A 210 12.60 -0.73 4.04
C LYS A 210 12.49 0.59 4.79
N LEU A 211 11.45 0.77 5.60
CA LEU A 211 11.22 1.95 6.42
C LEU A 211 11.55 1.74 7.89
N ARG A 212 12.39 0.76 8.23
CA ARG A 212 12.72 0.41 9.62
C ARG A 212 13.24 1.60 10.44
N PHE A 213 13.81 2.60 9.78
CA PHE A 213 14.25 3.87 10.37
C PHE A 213 13.10 4.76 10.88
N LEU A 214 11.85 4.51 10.52
CA LEU A 214 10.69 5.25 11.04
C LEU A 214 10.10 4.59 12.31
N GLY A 215 10.77 3.58 12.88
CA GLY A 215 10.32 2.90 14.11
C GLY A 215 8.99 2.14 13.94
N PHE A 216 8.81 1.53 12.76
CA PHE A 216 7.67 0.64 12.47
C PHE A 216 7.69 -0.68 13.25
#